data_AF-A0A3N6PTQ0-F1
#
_entry.id   AF-A0A3N6PTQ0-F1
#
_cell.length_a   1.000
_cell.length_b   1.000
_cell.length_c   1.000
_cell.angle_alpha   90.00
_cell.angle_beta   90.00
_cell.angle_gamma   90.00
#
_symmetry.space_group_name_H-M   'P 1'
#
loop_
_entity.id
_entity.type
_entity.pdbx_description
1 polymer ?
#
loop_
_entity_poly.entity_id
_entity_poly.type
_entity_poly.pdbx_seq_one_letter_code
_entity_poly.pdbx_strand_id
1 'polypeptide(L)' 'MSSSSGRFVGAFLILSGLAITVAATVLPPDPYTLVLAVVPLVVAAALVSYLLVYRGGLEYLERRR' A
#
# COMPACT_ATOMS: atom_id res chain seq x y z
N MET A 1 -11.47 20.37 -3.01
CA MET A 1 -12.03 19.18 -2.35
C MET A 1 -11.23 17.98 -2.85
N SER A 2 -10.20 17.54 -2.13
CA SER A 2 -9.52 16.28 -2.48
C SER A 2 -10.47 15.15 -2.13
N SER A 3 -11.09 14.51 -3.14
CA SER A 3 -12.06 13.44 -2.90
C SER A 3 -11.36 12.30 -2.16
N SER A 4 -12.08 11.59 -1.27
CA SER A 4 -11.53 10.42 -0.57
C SER A 4 -10.90 9.40 -1.52
N SER A 5 -11.40 9.32 -2.75
CA SER A 5 -10.82 8.52 -3.84
C SER A 5 -9.41 8.94 -4.21
N GLY A 6 -9.10 10.24 -4.27
CA GLY A 6 -7.76 10.75 -4.59
C GLY A 6 -6.73 10.42 -3.51
N ARG A 7 -7.14 10.50 -2.23
CA ARG A 7 -6.28 10.12 -1.09
C ARG A 7 -6.02 8.62 -1.06
N PHE A 8 -7.03 7.81 -1.37
CA PHE A 8 -6.91 6.36 -1.47
C PHE A 8 -5.96 5.95 -2.60
N VAL A 9 -6.16 6.50 -3.81
CA VAL A 9 -5.30 6.19 -4.98
C VAL A 9 -3.85 6.61 -4.71
N GLY A 10 -3.63 7.78 -4.13
CA GLY A 10 -2.29 8.23 -3.76
C GLY A 10 -1.60 7.28 -2.78
N ALA A 11 -2.28 6.91 -1.69
CA ALA A 11 -1.73 5.97 -0.69
C ALA A 11 -1.47 4.58 -1.28
N PHE A 12 -2.39 4.07 -2.10
CA PHE A 12 -2.28 2.78 -2.76
C PHE A 12 -1.09 2.72 -3.73
N LEU A 13 -0.90 3.76 -4.52
CA LEU A 13 0.22 3.84 -5.47
C LEU A 13 1.57 3.92 -4.75
N ILE A 14 1.67 4.70 -3.67
CA ILE A 14 2.91 4.80 -2.89
C ILE A 14 3.24 3.46 -2.24
N LEU A 15 2.27 2.83 -1.57
CA LEU A 15 2.47 1.53 -0.91
C LEU A 15 2.82 0.44 -1.91
N SER A 16 2.15 0.42 -3.06
CA SER A 16 2.42 -0.56 -4.13
C SER A 16 3.81 -0.36 -4.75
N GLY A 17 4.21 0.89 -5.01
CA GLY A 17 5.54 1.20 -5.52
C GLY A 17 6.63 0.73 -4.56
N LEU A 18 6.47 1.02 -3.27
CA LEU A 18 7.43 0.63 -2.23
C LEU A 18 7.50 -0.90 -2.07
N ALA A 19 6.34 -1.56 -2.11
CA ALA A 19 6.23 -3.02 -2.12
C ALA A 19 6.96 -3.66 -3.31
N ILE A 20 6.79 -3.12 -4.52
CA ILE A 20 7.46 -3.60 -5.73
C ILE A 20 8.97 -3.39 -5.65
N THR A 21 9.42 -2.23 -5.17
CA THR A 21 10.85 -1.94 -5.02
C THR A 21 11.50 -2.88 -4.01
N VAL A 22 10.86 -3.15 -2.86
CA VAL A 22 11.37 -4.10 -1.86
C VAL A 22 11.37 -5.53 -2.40
N ALA A 23 10.31 -5.93 -3.11
CA ALA A 23 10.24 -7.25 -3.72
C ALA A 23 11.37 -7.42 -4.76
N ALA A 24 11.62 -6.41 -5.58
CA ALA A 24 12.68 -6.45 -6.60
C ALA A 24 14.10 -6.47 -6.02
N THR A 25 14.33 -5.95 -4.81
CA THR A 25 15.66 -5.97 -4.17
C THR A 25 15.90 -7.21 -3.32
N VAL A 26 14.86 -7.77 -2.72
CA VAL A 26 14.98 -8.88 -1.75
C VAL A 26 14.76 -10.24 -2.41
N LEU A 27 13.88 -10.36 -3.41
CA LEU A 27 13.63 -11.64 -4.05
C LEU A 27 14.64 -11.91 -5.17
N PRO A 28 15.05 -13.19 -5.36
CA PRO A 28 15.74 -13.60 -6.57
C PRO A 28 14.89 -13.20 -7.81
N PRO A 29 15.52 -12.89 -8.96
CA PRO A 29 14.85 -12.34 -10.14
C PRO A 29 14.00 -13.39 -10.89
N ASP A 30 13.29 -14.24 -10.16
CA ASP A 30 12.34 -15.16 -10.72
C ASP A 30 10.94 -14.52 -10.71
N PRO A 31 10.29 -14.40 -11.89
CA PRO A 31 9.02 -13.69 -12.02
C PRO A 31 7.87 -14.38 -11.27
N TYR A 32 8.00 -15.67 -10.95
CA TYR A 32 6.94 -16.45 -10.33
C TYR A 32 6.85 -16.17 -8.82
N THR A 33 7.99 -16.15 -8.13
CA THR A 33 8.07 -15.77 -6.71
C THR A 33 7.78 -14.29 -6.52
N LEU A 34 8.18 -13.43 -7.46
CA LEU A 34 7.77 -12.03 -7.45
C LEU A 34 6.24 -11.88 -7.50
N VAL A 35 5.55 -12.56 -8.41
CA VAL A 35 4.08 -12.49 -8.47
C VAL A 35 3.44 -13.09 -7.21
N LEU A 36 3.93 -14.24 -6.75
CA LEU A 36 3.43 -14.89 -5.53
C LEU A 36 3.63 -14.04 -4.27
N ALA A 37 4.71 -13.26 -4.19
CA ALA A 37 4.98 -12.36 -3.08
C ALA A 37 4.24 -11.02 -3.21
N VAL A 38 4.09 -10.49 -4.43
CA VAL A 38 3.42 -9.21 -4.69
C VAL A 38 1.91 -9.30 -4.46
N VAL A 39 1.26 -10.40 -4.83
CA VAL A 39 -0.20 -10.58 -4.63
C VAL A 39 -0.64 -10.38 -3.17
N PRO A 40 -0.10 -11.09 -2.16
CA PRO A 40 -0.49 -10.89 -0.76
C PRO A 40 -0.09 -9.49 -0.26
N LEU A 41 1.00 -8.93 -0.76
CA LEU A 41 1.48 -7.60 -0.38
C LEU A 41 0.54 -6.48 -0.89
N VAL A 42 0.01 -6.63 -2.10
CA VAL A 42 -1.00 -5.73 -2.69
C VAL A 42 -2.33 -5.85 -1.95
N VAL A 43 -2.75 -7.06 -1.58
CA VAL A 43 -3.95 -7.26 -0.75
C VAL A 43 -3.78 -6.58 0.61
N ALA A 44 -2.63 -6.75 1.26
CA ALA A 44 -2.33 -6.07 2.52
C ALA A 44 -2.34 -4.54 2.36
N ALA A 45 -1.73 -4.01 1.29
CA ALA A 45 -1.72 -2.58 1.01
C ALA A 45 -3.13 -2.02 0.77
N ALA A 46 -4.01 -2.78 0.09
CA ALA A 46 -5.40 -2.41 -0.11
C ALA A 46 -6.18 -2.37 1.21
N LEU A 47 -6.00 -3.37 2.07
CA LEU A 47 -6.62 -3.42 3.41
C LEU A 47 -6.14 -2.28 4.31
N VAL A 48 -4.84 -2.00 4.32
CA VAL A 48 -4.24 -0.89 5.08
C VAL A 48 -4.77 0.46 4.57
N SER A 49 -4.81 0.65 3.25
CA SER A 49 -5.36 1.86 2.63
C SER A 49 -6.84 2.06 2.95
N TYR A 50 -7.64 0.98 2.91
CA TYR A 50 -9.04 1.02 3.32
C TYR A 50 -9.18 1.42 4.79
N LEU A 51 -8.36 0.85 5.69
CA LEU A 51 -8.38 1.17 7.11
C LEU A 51 -8.00 2.63 7.39
N LEU A 52 -6.98 3.14 6.71
CA LEU A 52 -6.51 4.53 6.88
C LEU A 52 -7.53 5.55 6.37
N VAL A 53 -8.17 5.28 5.23
CA VAL A 53 -9.08 6.21 4.56
C VAL A 53 -10.50 6.15 5.14
N TYR A 54 -11.04 4.95 5.35
CA TYR A 54 -12.44 4.78 5.77
C TYR A 54 -12.61 4.63 7.27
N ARG A 55 -11.57 4.24 8.02
CA ARG A 55 -11.67 4.02 9.47
C ARG A 55 -11.01 5.13 10.31
N GLY A 56 -10.70 6.27 9.71
CA GLY A 56 -10.12 7.43 10.40
C GLY A 56 -8.66 7.23 10.83
N GLY A 57 -7.95 6.23 10.29
CA GLY A 57 -6.55 5.97 10.67
C GLY A 57 -5.60 7.14 10.35
N LEU A 58 -5.89 7.91 9.30
CA LEU A 58 -5.13 9.14 8.99
C LEU A 58 -5.29 10.21 10.08
N GLU A 59 -6.51 10.42 10.58
CA GLU A 59 -6.78 11.38 11.66
C GLU A 59 -6.14 10.94 12.97
N TYR A 60 -6.06 9.62 13.23
CA TYR A 60 -5.37 9.08 14.40
C TYR A 60 -3.85 9.31 14.35
N LEU A 61 -3.23 9.20 13.18
CA LEU A 61 -1.81 9.49 12.98
C LEU A 61 -1.51 10.98 13.04
N GLU A 62 -2.40 11.81 12.48
CA GLU A 62 -2.28 13.28 12.51
C GLU A 62 -2.43 13.83 13.93
N ARG A 63 -3.25 13.20 14.78
CA ARG A 63 -3.37 13.54 16.22
C ARG A 63 -2.18 13.14 17.08
N ARG A 64 -1.32 12.24 16.60
CA ARG A 64 -0.21 11.66 17.37
C ARG A 64 1.14 12.34 17.08
N ARG A 65 1.18 13.22 16.08
CA ARG A 65 2.35 14.04 15.73
C ARG A 65 2.29 15.39 16.43
#